data_AF-A0A6N7SAV5-F1
#
_entry.id   AF-A0A6N7SAV5-F1
#
_cell.length_a   1.000
_cell.length_b   1.000
_cell.length_c   1.000
_cell.angle_alpha   90.00
_cell.angle_beta   90.00
_cell.angle_gamma   90.00
#
_symmetry.space_group_name_H-M   'P 1'
#
loop_
_entity.id
_entity.type
_entity.pdbx_description
1 polymer ?
#
loop_
_entity_poly.entity_id
_entity_poly.type
_entity_poly.pdbx_seq_one_letter_code
_entity_poly.pdbx_strand_id
1 'polypeptide(L)'
;MKKSGSTNPTERLQILESKTWLTVPDIKKVADCGEHTARKILKAIIEEIEAEGYLVPTTVQVPTDRVIRRLNINLDFLRLQTKSVPQSLQAEGTLVESPRKDSTPLYHILKS
;
A
#
# COMPACT_ATOMS: atom_id res chain seq x y z
N MET A 1 4.78 -13.32 21.72
CA MET A 1 5.10 -12.92 20.33
C MET A 1 4.60 -11.48 20.15
N LYS A 2 5.50 -10.49 20.04
CA LYS A 2 5.09 -9.10 19.79
C LYS A 2 4.56 -9.05 18.36
N LYS A 3 3.29 -8.67 18.17
CA LYS A 3 2.72 -8.41 16.85
C LYS A 3 3.60 -7.34 16.20
N SER A 4 4.46 -7.73 15.26
CA SER A 4 5.11 -6.78 14.36
C SER A 4 3.95 -6.07 13.66
N GLY A 5 3.85 -4.76 13.86
CA GLY A 5 2.87 -3.95 13.16
C GLY A 5 3.21 -3.99 11.68
N SER A 6 2.69 -4.99 10.98
CA SER A 6 2.80 -5.16 9.53
C SER A 6 2.46 -3.82 8.91
N THR A 7 3.44 -3.14 8.33
CA THR A 7 3.18 -1.81 7.79
C THR A 7 2.24 -1.94 6.61
N ASN A 8 1.11 -1.23 6.66
CA ASN A 8 0.15 -1.24 5.57
C ASN A 8 0.82 -0.58 4.34
N PRO A 9 0.88 -1.25 3.16
CA PRO A 9 1.43 -0.68 1.94
C PRO A 9 0.87 0.72 1.62
N THR A 10 -0.40 0.95 1.94
CA THR A 10 -1.08 2.25 1.78
C THR A 10 -0.49 3.32 2.70
N GLU A 11 -0.26 3.00 3.98
CA GLU A 11 0.35 3.94 4.92
C GLU A 11 1.79 4.27 4.52
N ARG A 12 2.55 3.26 4.08
CA ARG A 12 3.91 3.46 3.57
C ARG A 12 3.93 4.38 2.36
N LEU A 13 3.03 4.17 1.39
CA LEU A 13 2.94 5.03 0.21
C LEU A 13 2.55 6.46 0.59
N GLN A 14 1.55 6.62 1.47
CA GLN A 14 1.09 7.92 1.93
C GLN A 14 2.23 8.72 2.58
N ILE A 15 3.06 8.10 3.42
CA ILE A 15 4.21 8.77 4.04
C ILE A 15 5.20 9.26 2.97
N LEU A 16 5.51 8.41 1.99
CA LEU A 16 6.50 8.71 0.95
C LEU A 16 6.02 9.79 -0.03
N GLU A 17 4.72 9.90 -0.30
CA GLU A 17 4.18 10.90 -1.22
C GLU A 17 3.82 12.23 -0.54
N SER A 18 3.44 12.20 0.74
CA SER A 18 2.96 13.41 1.45
C SER A 18 4.05 14.21 2.15
N LYS A 19 5.17 13.58 2.52
CA LYS A 19 6.23 14.23 3.30
C LYS A 19 7.48 14.44 2.45
N THR A 20 8.06 15.64 2.55
CA THR A 20 9.36 15.97 1.94
C THR A 20 10.54 15.57 2.82
N TRP A 21 10.35 15.52 4.14
CA TRP A 21 11.35 15.14 5.13
C TRP A 21 10.79 14.05 6.04
N LEU A 22 11.59 13.01 6.30
CA LEU A 22 11.22 11.86 7.12
C LEU A 22 12.01 11.84 8.43
N THR A 23 11.28 11.59 9.51
CA THR A 23 11.81 11.42 10.87
C THR A 23 12.06 9.93 11.17
N VAL A 24 12.69 9.61 12.32
CA VAL A 24 12.87 8.21 12.77
C VAL A 24 11.54 7.43 12.82
N PRO A 25 10.44 7.95 13.40
CA PRO A 25 9.13 7.29 13.36
C PRO A 25 8.65 6.97 11.94
N ASP A 26 8.88 7.87 10.99
CA ASP A 26 8.48 7.66 9.60
C ASP A 26 9.32 6.57 8.94
N ILE A 27 10.64 6.60 9.14
CA ILE A 27 11.56 5.58 8.62
C ILE A 27 11.23 4.19 9.18
N LYS A 28 10.81 4.08 10.45
CA LYS A 28 10.36 2.80 11.02
C LYS A 28 9.20 2.20 10.25
N LYS A 29 8.22 3.04 9.89
CA LYS A 29 7.07 2.62 9.09
C LYS A 29 7.51 2.29 7.67
N VAL A 30 8.30 3.17 7.04
CA VAL A 30 8.72 3.00 5.65
C VAL A 30 9.61 1.76 5.44
N ALA A 31 10.49 1.46 6.40
CA ALA A 31 11.44 0.36 6.31
C ALA A 31 11.00 -0.91 7.06
N ASP A 32 9.80 -0.91 7.66
CA ASP A 32 9.29 -1.95 8.56
C ASP A 32 10.35 -2.45 9.57
N CYS A 33 10.97 -1.50 10.27
CA CYS A 33 12.13 -1.79 11.12
C CYS A 33 12.00 -1.22 12.54
N GLY A 34 12.84 -1.76 13.43
CA GLY A 34 12.93 -1.28 14.82
C GLY A 34 13.55 0.11 14.94
N GLU A 35 13.35 0.73 16.10
CA GLU A 35 13.85 2.07 16.44
C GLU A 35 15.36 2.23 16.19
N HIS A 36 16.14 1.25 16.62
CA HIS A 36 17.59 1.31 16.49
C HIS A 36 18.04 1.27 15.03
N THR A 37 17.42 0.41 14.22
CA THR A 37 17.71 0.30 12.78
C THR A 37 17.29 1.58 12.06
N ALA A 38 16.13 2.15 12.37
CA ALA A 38 15.69 3.41 11.78
C ALA A 38 16.65 4.58 12.08
N ARG A 39 17.19 4.67 13.31
CA ARG A 39 18.22 5.66 13.64
C ARG A 39 19.51 5.46 12.86
N LYS A 40 19.93 4.21 12.67
CA LYS A 40 21.11 3.89 11.85
C LYS A 40 20.91 4.30 10.39
N ILE A 41 19.73 4.04 9.81
CA ILE A 41 19.37 4.47 8.46
C ILE A 41 19.43 5.99 8.35
N LEU A 42 18.80 6.70 9.29
CA LEU A 42 18.79 8.16 9.30
C LEU A 42 20.20 8.75 9.37
N LYS A 43 21.04 8.23 10.28
CA LYS A 43 22.43 8.68 10.44
C LYS A 43 23.26 8.43 9.19
N ALA A 44 23.12 7.25 8.58
CA ALA A 44 23.82 6.92 7.34
C ALA A 44 23.44 7.87 6.19
N ILE A 45 22.16 8.25 6.08
CA ILE A 45 21.72 9.22 5.07
C ILE A 45 22.31 10.60 5.33
N ILE A 46 22.38 11.04 6.58
CA ILE A 46 23.02 12.32 6.93
C ILE A 46 24.50 12.29 6.53
N GLU A 47 25.21 11.24 6.90
CA GLU A 47 26.63 11.06 6.57
C GLU A 47 26.85 11.03 5.05
N GLU A 48 25.95 10.40 4.27
CA GLU A 48 25.99 10.43 2.80
C GLU A 48 25.82 11.85 2.24
N ILE A 49 24.86 12.63 2.76
CA ILE A 49 24.60 14.00 2.32
C ILE A 49 25.80 14.90 2.64
N GLU A 50 26.38 14.76 3.83
CA GLU A 50 27.56 15.51 4.26
C GLU A 50 28.80 15.13 3.44
N ALA A 51 28.97 13.84 3.12
CA ALA A 51 30.06 13.35 2.26
C ALA A 51 29.97 13.89 0.83
N GLU A 52 28.77 14.17 0.33
CA GLU A 52 28.54 14.85 -0.95
C GLU A 52 28.82 16.37 -0.90
N GLY A 53 29.13 16.93 0.28
CA GLY A 53 29.42 18.34 0.48
C GLY A 53 28.18 19.21 0.73
N TYR A 54 27.03 18.60 0.98
CA TYR A 54 25.79 19.31 1.29
C TYR A 54 25.58 19.42 2.81
N LEU A 55 24.84 20.45 3.23
CA LEU A 55 24.48 20.65 4.63
C LEU A 55 23.08 20.09 4.92
N VAL A 56 22.95 19.30 5.98
CA VAL A 56 21.65 18.87 6.49
C VAL A 56 21.15 19.90 7.51
N PRO A 57 19.97 20.53 7.31
CA PRO A 57 19.48 21.59 8.21
C PRO A 57 19.29 21.13 9.66
N THR A 58 19.00 19.85 9.87
CA THR A 58 18.75 19.25 11.20
C THR A 58 19.15 17.78 11.20
N THR A 59 19.63 17.26 12.33
CA THR A 59 20.03 15.85 12.46
C THR A 59 18.89 14.89 12.81
N VAL A 60 17.64 15.38 12.79
CA VAL A 60 16.45 14.63 13.26
C VAL A 60 15.59 14.11 12.10
N GLN A 61 15.80 14.66 10.90
CA GLN A 61 15.04 14.31 9.70
C GLN A 61 15.93 14.35 8.46
N VAL A 62 15.55 13.55 7.45
CA VAL A 62 16.27 13.44 6.18
C VAL A 62 15.31 13.54 5.00
N PRO A 63 15.76 13.96 3.80
CA PRO A 63 14.89 14.07 2.63
C PRO A 63 14.29 12.71 2.24
N THR A 64 13.00 12.70 1.89
CA THR A 64 12.28 11.49 1.50
C THR A 64 12.94 10.78 0.30
N ASP A 65 13.43 11.55 -0.68
CA ASP A 65 14.15 11.02 -1.85
C ASP A 65 15.38 10.20 -1.45
N ARG A 66 16.14 10.64 -0.45
CA ARG A 66 17.31 9.89 0.05
C ARG A 66 16.92 8.57 0.70
N VAL A 67 15.80 8.56 1.42
CA VAL A 67 15.25 7.34 2.02
C VAL A 67 14.80 6.35 0.93
N ILE A 68 14.10 6.84 -0.11
CA ILE A 68 13.67 6.02 -1.25
C ILE A 68 14.88 5.39 -1.96
N ARG A 69 15.92 6.19 -2.25
CA ARG A 69 17.14 5.71 -2.91
C ARG A 69 17.86 4.66 -2.07
N ARG A 70 18.09 4.94 -0.78
CA ARG A 70 18.86 4.04 0.08
C ARG A 70 18.15 2.71 0.36
N LEU A 71 16.83 2.73 0.47
CA LEU A 71 16.02 1.52 0.64
C LEU A 71 15.61 0.87 -0.68
N ASN A 72 16.05 1.44 -1.81
CA ASN A 72 15.73 1.01 -3.17
C ASN A 72 14.22 0.77 -3.39
N ILE A 73 13.40 1.71 -2.91
CA ILE A 73 11.93 1.58 -2.93
C ILE A 73 11.42 1.90 -4.33
N ASN A 74 10.72 0.94 -4.93
CA ASN A 74 9.99 1.15 -6.17
C ASN A 74 8.59 1.72 -5.85
N LEU A 75 8.42 3.04 -6.05
CA LEU A 75 7.15 3.72 -5.81
C LEU A 75 6.03 3.23 -6.74
N ASP A 76 6.33 2.91 -7.99
CA ASP A 76 5.32 2.44 -8.94
C ASP A 76 4.77 1.07 -8.56
N PHE A 77 5.65 0.16 -8.13
CA PHE A 77 5.25 -1.11 -7.57
C PHE A 77 4.39 -0.92 -6.31
N LEU A 78 4.77 -0.01 -5.41
CA LEU A 78 4.00 0.28 -4.21
C LEU A 78 2.61 0.84 -4.54
N ARG A 79 2.50 1.74 -5.53
CA ARG A 79 1.22 2.25 -6.06
C ARG A 79 0.35 1.12 -6.59
N LEU A 80 0.92 0.18 -7.36
CA LEU A 80 0.19 -0.98 -7.88
C LEU A 80 -0.36 -1.86 -6.76
N GLN A 81 0.38 -2.03 -5.66
CA GLN A 81 -0.11 -2.78 -4.50
C GLN A 81 -1.26 -2.09 -3.78
N THR A 82 -1.28 -0.74 -3.76
CA THR A 82 -2.35 0.04 -3.12
C THR A 82 -3.59 0.22 -3.99
N LYS A 83 -3.43 0.13 -5.32
CA LYS A 83 -4.56 0.07 -6.25
C LYS A 83 -5.13 -1.34 -6.15
N SER A 84 -6.11 -1.53 -5.27
CA SER A 84 -7.03 -2.66 -5.36
C SER A 84 -7.48 -2.80 -6.82
N VAL A 85 -7.48 -4.05 -7.31
CA VAL A 85 -8.04 -4.50 -8.60
C VAL A 85 -9.11 -3.52 -9.12
N PRO A 86 -9.02 -3.06 -10.37
CA PRO A 86 -9.97 -2.08 -10.89
C PRO A 86 -11.41 -2.54 -10.65
N GLN A 87 -12.20 -1.64 -10.07
CA GLN A 87 -13.62 -1.81 -9.73
C GLN A 87 -14.50 -2.19 -10.95
N SER A 88 -13.94 -2.18 -12.16
CA SER A 88 -14.56 -2.62 -13.41
C SER A 88 -14.72 -4.13 -13.57
N LEU A 89 -14.22 -4.97 -12.65
CA LEU A 89 -14.44 -6.42 -12.66
C LEU A 89 -15.56 -6.89 -11.70
N GLN A 90 -16.37 -5.97 -11.15
CA GLN A 90 -17.51 -6.28 -10.28
C GLN A 90 -18.89 -6.22 -10.98
N ALA A 91 -18.93 -6.50 -12.28
CA ALA A 91 -20.15 -6.86 -13.00
C ALA A 91 -19.94 -8.29 -13.54
N GLU A 92 -20.69 -9.34 -13.21
CA GLU A 92 -22.07 -9.42 -12.77
C GLU A 92 -22.25 -10.56 -11.76
N GLY A 93 -23.00 -10.26 -10.70
CA GLY A 93 -23.50 -11.25 -9.75
C GLY A 93 -24.83 -10.76 -9.18
N THR A 94 -25.66 -10.11 -10.00
CA THR A 94 -27.03 -9.80 -9.62
C THR A 94 -27.82 -11.09 -9.72
N LEU A 95 -28.01 -11.70 -8.56
CA LEU A 95 -28.91 -12.80 -8.30
C LEU A 95 -30.33 -12.34 -8.68
N VAL A 96 -30.75 -12.62 -9.91
CA VAL A 96 -32.15 -12.46 -10.30
C VAL A 96 -32.89 -13.67 -9.72
N GLU A 97 -33.47 -13.50 -8.53
CA GLU A 97 -34.56 -14.34 -8.07
C GLU A 97 -35.64 -14.36 -9.15
N SER A 98 -35.76 -15.49 -9.84
CA SER A 98 -36.84 -15.72 -10.78
C SER A 98 -38.15 -15.78 -10.00
N PRO A 99 -39.21 -15.05 -10.40
CA PRO A 99 -40.50 -15.21 -9.78
C PRO A 99 -41.02 -16.61 -10.12
N ARG A 100 -41.33 -17.39 -9.08
CA ARG A 100 -42.05 -18.67 -9.19
C ARG A 100 -43.32 -18.44 -10.00
N LYS A 101 -43.38 -19.01 -11.21
CA LYS A 101 -44.66 -19.22 -11.90
C LYS A 101 -45.09 -20.65 -11.63
N ASP A 102 -45.95 -20.79 -10.64
CA ASP A 102 -46.85 -21.93 -10.54
C ASP A 102 -47.69 -21.96 -11.83
N SER A 103 -47.42 -22.92 -12.71
CA SER A 103 -48.32 -23.27 -13.80
C SER A 103 -48.23 -24.78 -14.05
N THR A 104 -49.34 -25.42 -13.70
CA THR A 104 -49.78 -26.81 -13.74
C THR A 104 -49.37 -27.59 -15.01
N PRO A 105 -49.16 -28.93 -14.97
CA PRO A 105 -48.58 -29.68 -16.08
C PRO A 105 -49.50 -29.86 -17.29
N LEU A 106 -48.84 -30.05 -18.44
CA LEU A 106 -49.34 -30.33 -19.78
C LEU A 106 -50.28 -31.54 -19.86
N TYR A 107 -51.44 -31.35 -20.48
CA TYR A 107 -52.12 -32.40 -21.24
C TYR A 107 -52.22 -31.98 -22.70
N HIS A 108 -51.44 -32.67 -23.55
CA HIS A 108 -51.63 -32.65 -24.99
C HIS A 108 -52.87 -33.47 -25.36
N ILE A 109 -53.70 -32.87 -26.19
CA ILE A 109 -54.89 -33.40 -26.86
C ILE A 109 -54.53 -34.60 -27.73
N LEU A 110 -55.29 -35.70 -27.68
CA LEU A 110 -55.55 -36.52 -28.86
C LEU A 110 -57.00 -37.01 -28.91
N LYS A 111 -57.60 -36.79 -30.09
CA LYS A 111 -58.97 -37.10 -30.50
C LYS A 111 -59.21 -38.62 -30.67
N SER A 112 -60.46 -39.04 -30.48
CA SER A 112 -61.22 -39.87 -31.44
C SER A 112 -62.71 -39.68 -31.17
#